data_AF-A0A8B6H4D1-F1
#
_entry.id   AF-A0A8B6H4D1-F1
#
_cell.length_a   1.000
_cell.length_b   1.000
_cell.length_c   1.000
_cell.angle_alpha   90.00
_cell.angle_beta   90.00
_cell.angle_gamma   90.00
#
_symmetry.space_group_name_H-M   'P 1'
#
loop_
_entity.id
_entity.type
_entity.pdbx_description
1 polymer ?
#
loop_
_entity_poly.entity_id
_entity_poly.type
_entity_poly.pdbx_seq_one_letter_code
_entity_poly.pdbx_strand_id
1 'polypeptide(L)'
;MIYNEKQEVSNFLPIFNGRGSLYKIQIHRLFETHPDVQEVFMPFKGMTKEDLQYSNQLKTHALRVMGTVDKCLARIDDTKKIQEMLHDLGSRHVMYNAKVDYIDLIGPQFIWAIQPALKEQWNREVEEAWSDLFKLISQLMKTAMTF
;
A
#
# COMPACT_ATOMS: atom_id res chain seq x y z
N MET A 1 9.89 7.51 20.69
CA MET A 1 10.10 6.51 19.62
C MET A 1 9.43 6.96 18.32
N ILE A 2 8.13 7.29 18.31
CA ILE A 2 7.37 7.71 17.11
C ILE A 2 7.98 8.87 16.30
N TYR A 3 8.73 9.79 16.93
CA TYR A 3 9.27 10.99 16.25
C TYR A 3 10.43 10.68 15.27
N ASN A 4 11.25 9.66 15.55
CA ASN A 4 12.37 9.29 14.67
C ASN A 4 11.85 8.54 13.43
N GLU A 5 10.93 7.59 13.62
CA GLU A 5 10.26 6.84 12.55
C GLU A 5 9.56 7.78 11.56
N LYS A 6 8.89 8.83 12.08
CA LYS A 6 8.28 9.88 11.26
C LYS A 6 9.30 10.61 10.38
N GLN A 7 10.43 11.01 10.97
CA GLN A 7 11.42 11.81 10.26
C GLN A 7 12.05 10.98 9.14
N GLU A 8 12.35 9.71 9.40
CA GLU A 8 12.85 8.79 8.39
C GLU A 8 11.84 8.61 7.26
N VAL A 9 10.61 8.17 7.51
CA VAL A 9 9.65 7.94 6.41
C VAL A 9 9.27 9.23 5.68
N SER A 10 9.11 10.34 6.41
CA SER A 10 8.80 11.66 5.82
C SER A 10 9.94 12.23 4.98
N ASN A 11 11.20 11.92 5.31
CA ASN A 11 12.36 12.37 4.52
C ASN A 11 12.39 11.75 3.12
N PHE A 12 11.66 10.65 2.90
CA PHE A 12 11.59 9.97 1.61
C PHE A 12 10.36 10.36 0.77
N LEU A 13 9.35 11.04 1.34
CA LEU A 13 8.20 11.59 0.60
C LEU A 13 8.59 12.41 -0.65
N PRO A 14 9.66 13.23 -0.64
CA PRO A 14 10.10 13.97 -1.83
C PRO A 14 10.62 13.07 -2.98
N ILE A 15 11.08 11.85 -2.68
CA ILE A 15 11.52 10.87 -3.70
C ILE A 15 10.32 10.31 -4.46
N PHE A 16 9.18 10.26 -3.78
CA PHE A 16 7.92 9.74 -4.26
C PHE A 16 7.07 10.81 -4.99
N ASN A 17 7.27 12.09 -4.65
CA ASN A 17 6.71 13.21 -5.40
C ASN A 17 7.32 13.32 -6.81
N GLY A 18 6.55 12.90 -7.82
CA GLY A 18 6.90 13.08 -9.24
C GLY A 18 7.30 11.83 -10.03
N ARG A 19 7.33 10.64 -9.40
CA ARG A 19 7.68 9.37 -10.08
C ARG A 19 6.49 8.41 -10.16
N GLY A 20 5.51 8.74 -11.00
CA GLY A 20 4.35 7.87 -11.28
C GLY A 20 4.69 6.45 -11.77
N SER A 21 5.95 6.18 -12.14
CA SER A 21 6.46 4.90 -12.65
C SER A 21 6.80 3.86 -11.58
N LEU A 22 7.18 4.26 -10.36
CA LEU A 22 7.54 3.31 -9.29
C LEU A 22 6.31 2.54 -8.78
N TYR A 23 5.15 3.18 -8.79
CA TYR A 23 3.90 2.64 -8.23
C TYR A 23 3.22 1.63 -9.14
N LYS A 24 3.54 1.64 -10.44
CA LYS A 24 3.06 0.65 -11.40
C LYS A 24 3.66 -0.73 -11.09
N ILE A 25 4.90 -0.78 -10.60
CA ILE A 25 5.66 -1.99 -10.34
C ILE A 25 5.05 -2.81 -9.18
N GLN A 26 4.42 -2.13 -8.20
CA GLN A 26 3.93 -2.76 -6.98
C GLN A 26 2.79 -3.77 -7.20
N ILE A 27 1.76 -3.41 -7.99
CA ILE A 27 0.59 -4.29 -8.14
C ILE A 27 0.84 -5.42 -9.14
N HIS A 28 1.71 -5.22 -10.14
CA HIS A 28 2.08 -6.31 -11.05
C HIS A 28 2.70 -7.47 -10.28
N ARG A 29 3.71 -7.20 -9.45
CA ARG A 29 4.36 -8.25 -8.66
C ARG A 29 3.41 -8.93 -7.68
N LEU A 30 2.42 -8.22 -7.13
CA LEU A 30 1.40 -8.83 -6.29
C LEU A 30 0.69 -9.98 -7.01
N PHE A 31 0.25 -9.77 -8.25
CA PHE A 31 -0.42 -10.81 -9.04
C PHE A 31 0.54 -11.90 -9.54
N GLU A 32 1.83 -11.60 -9.69
CA GLU A 32 2.82 -12.63 -10.00
C GLU A 32 3.12 -13.56 -8.83
N THR A 33 3.19 -13.01 -7.62
CA THR A 33 3.53 -13.75 -6.40
C THR A 33 2.31 -14.38 -5.74
N HIS A 34 1.13 -13.80 -5.95
CA HIS A 34 -0.15 -14.23 -5.37
C HIS A 34 -1.26 -14.16 -6.47
N PRO A 35 -1.24 -15.08 -7.45
CA PRO A 35 -2.18 -15.06 -8.57
C PRO A 35 -3.64 -15.23 -8.15
N ASP A 36 -3.90 -15.83 -6.99
CA ASP A 36 -5.22 -15.94 -6.39
C ASP A 36 -5.83 -14.58 -6.03
N VAL A 37 -5.01 -13.56 -5.74
CA VAL A 37 -5.47 -12.19 -5.52
C VAL A 37 -6.08 -11.61 -6.79
N GLN A 38 -5.48 -11.89 -7.97
CA GLN A 38 -6.02 -11.43 -9.24
C GLN A 38 -7.38 -12.08 -9.53
N GLU A 39 -7.53 -13.37 -9.24
CA GLU A 39 -8.74 -14.15 -9.50
C GLU A 39 -9.96 -13.70 -8.67
N VAL A 40 -9.71 -13.14 -7.49
CA VAL A 40 -10.79 -12.59 -6.65
C VAL A 40 -11.07 -11.12 -6.93
N PHE A 41 -10.10 -10.39 -7.47
CA PHE A 41 -10.25 -8.98 -7.77
C PHE A 41 -10.99 -8.86 -9.09
N MET A 42 -12.33 -8.89 -9.03
CA MET A 42 -13.24 -8.98 -10.19
C MET A 42 -12.85 -8.09 -11.39
N PRO A 43 -12.38 -6.83 -11.19
CA PRO A 43 -11.88 -6.01 -12.29
C PRO A 43 -10.69 -6.56 -13.10
N PHE A 44 -9.92 -7.48 -12.55
CA PHE A 44 -8.65 -7.97 -13.11
C PHE A 44 -8.66 -9.47 -13.40
N LYS A 45 -9.75 -10.16 -13.05
CA LYS A 45 -9.92 -11.59 -13.28
C LYS A 45 -9.79 -11.92 -14.78
N GLY A 46 -8.95 -12.90 -15.10
CA GLY A 46 -8.74 -13.36 -16.48
C GLY A 46 -8.00 -12.38 -17.41
N MET A 47 -7.55 -11.22 -16.91
CA MET A 47 -6.68 -10.34 -17.69
C MET A 47 -5.28 -10.93 -17.83
N THR A 48 -4.67 -10.78 -19.01
CA THR A 48 -3.26 -11.11 -19.18
C THR A 48 -2.37 -10.12 -18.41
N LYS A 49 -1.13 -10.51 -18.11
CA LYS A 49 -0.16 -9.60 -17.48
C LYS A 49 0.10 -8.37 -18.36
N GLU A 50 0.11 -8.58 -19.67
CA GLU A 50 0.27 -7.54 -20.67
C GLU A 50 -0.91 -6.55 -20.65
N ASP A 51 -2.15 -7.02 -20.49
CA ASP A 51 -3.31 -6.13 -20.40
C ASP A 51 -3.34 -5.37 -19.07
N LEU A 52 -2.97 -6.03 -17.97
CA LEU A 52 -2.88 -5.40 -16.66
C LEU A 52 -1.93 -4.20 -16.69
N GLN A 53 -0.82 -4.29 -17.43
CA GLN A 53 0.15 -3.19 -17.53
C GLN A 53 -0.45 -1.93 -18.14
N TYR A 54 -1.50 -2.04 -18.95
CA TYR A 54 -2.16 -0.91 -19.57
C TYR A 54 -3.47 -0.53 -18.88
N SER A 55 -3.98 -1.36 -17.96
CA SER A 55 -5.21 -1.14 -17.21
C SER A 55 -5.21 0.20 -16.47
N ASN A 56 -6.08 1.11 -16.91
CA ASN A 56 -6.30 2.38 -16.23
C ASN A 56 -6.90 2.16 -14.83
N GLN A 57 -7.73 1.14 -14.67
CA GLN A 57 -8.33 0.82 -13.38
C GLN A 57 -7.27 0.36 -12.36
N LEU A 58 -6.30 -0.46 -12.80
CA LEU A 58 -5.18 -0.88 -11.97
C LEU A 58 -4.33 0.32 -11.55
N LYS A 59 -4.02 1.22 -12.49
CA LYS A 59 -3.31 2.47 -12.21
C LYS A 59 -4.06 3.35 -11.20
N THR A 60 -5.37 3.53 -11.39
CA THR A 60 -6.20 4.31 -10.46
C THR A 60 -6.24 3.66 -9.07
N HIS A 61 -6.31 2.34 -8.99
CA HIS A 61 -6.24 1.63 -7.71
C HIS A 61 -4.89 1.85 -7.01
N ALA A 62 -3.77 1.68 -7.73
CA ALA A 62 -2.43 1.97 -7.21
C ALA A 62 -2.32 3.40 -6.66
N LEU A 63 -2.82 4.39 -7.41
CA LEU A 63 -2.83 5.79 -6.97
C LEU A 63 -3.67 6.01 -5.70
N ARG A 64 -4.78 5.29 -5.52
CA ARG A 64 -5.60 5.37 -4.28
C ARG A 64 -4.91 4.75 -3.08
N VAL A 65 -4.20 3.63 -3.26
CA VAL A 65 -3.36 3.03 -2.22
C VAL A 65 -2.30 4.04 -1.79
N MET A 66 -1.57 4.62 -2.75
CA MET A 66 -0.55 5.63 -2.46
C MET A 66 -1.11 6.86 -1.77
N GLY A 67 -2.21 7.41 -2.28
CA GLY A 67 -2.86 8.56 -1.63
C GLY A 67 -3.34 8.25 -0.21
N THR A 68 -3.57 6.99 0.14
CA THR A 68 -3.87 6.58 1.53
C THR A 68 -2.62 6.58 2.39
N VAL A 69 -1.51 6.04 1.88
CA VAL A 69 -0.19 6.06 2.54
C VAL A 69 0.24 7.51 2.81
N ASP A 70 0.17 8.38 1.82
CA ASP A 70 0.49 9.82 1.94
C ASP A 70 -0.36 10.49 3.02
N LYS A 71 -1.67 10.17 3.07
CA LYS A 71 -2.57 10.73 4.09
C LYS A 71 -2.23 10.24 5.49
N CYS A 72 -1.76 9.00 5.65
CA CYS A 72 -1.29 8.47 6.93
C CYS A 72 -0.02 9.21 7.36
N LEU A 73 0.96 9.37 6.47
CA LEU A 73 2.20 10.08 6.77
C LEU A 73 1.97 11.54 7.13
N ALA A 74 1.09 12.23 6.41
CA ALA A 74 0.71 13.61 6.71
C ALA A 74 -0.02 13.78 8.05
N ARG A 75 -0.49 12.69 8.68
CA ARG A 75 -1.30 12.69 9.91
C ARG A 75 -0.71 11.80 11.00
N ILE A 76 0.56 11.44 10.93
CA ILE A 76 1.18 10.47 11.84
C ILE A 76 1.09 10.88 13.33
N ASP A 77 0.94 12.17 13.64
CA ASP A 77 0.71 12.66 15.01
C ASP A 77 -0.78 12.66 15.43
N ASP A 78 -1.70 12.44 14.49
CA ASP A 78 -3.15 12.42 14.69
C ASP A 78 -3.68 11.00 14.47
N THR A 79 -3.32 10.12 15.39
CA THR A 79 -3.68 8.70 15.34
C THR A 79 -5.19 8.49 15.25
N LYS A 80 -5.99 9.38 15.86
CA LYS A 80 -7.45 9.32 15.80
C LYS A 80 -7.95 9.49 14.36
N LYS A 81 -7.48 10.51 13.63
CA LYS A 81 -7.88 10.69 12.23
C LYS A 81 -7.39 9.58 11.31
N ILE A 82 -6.20 9.03 11.56
CA ILE A 82 -5.70 7.85 10.83
C ILE A 82 -6.64 6.67 11.04
N GLN A 83 -7.00 6.39 12.30
CA GLN A 83 -7.90 5.31 12.66
C GLN A 83 -9.27 5.47 12.00
N GLU A 84 -9.90 6.65 12.09
CA GLU A 84 -11.20 6.93 11.47
C GLU A 84 -11.16 6.71 9.95
N MET A 85 -10.13 7.23 9.28
CA MET A 85 -9.97 7.08 7.83
C MET A 85 -9.76 5.63 7.40
N LEU A 86 -8.90 4.88 8.11
CA LEU A 86 -8.57 3.50 7.76
C LEU A 86 -9.70 2.53 8.11
N HIS A 87 -10.48 2.82 9.16
CA HIS A 87 -11.70 2.07 9.46
C HIS A 87 -12.74 2.24 8.33
N ASP A 88 -13.01 3.47 7.88
CA ASP A 88 -13.90 3.69 6.72
C ASP A 88 -13.41 2.93 5.47
N LEU A 89 -12.10 2.99 5.22
CA LEU A 89 -11.49 2.28 4.11
C LEU A 89 -11.66 0.76 4.24
N GLY A 90 -11.44 0.19 5.43
CA GLY A 90 -11.65 -1.23 5.70
C GLY A 90 -13.11 -1.67 5.49
N SER A 91 -14.08 -0.90 6.00
CA SER A 91 -15.52 -1.17 5.78
C SER A 91 -15.87 -1.21 4.29
N ARG A 92 -15.30 -0.31 3.48
CA ARG A 92 -15.49 -0.33 2.01
C ARG A 92 -14.85 -1.56 1.36
N HIS A 93 -13.75 -2.10 1.90
CA HIS A 93 -13.14 -3.32 1.38
C HIS A 93 -14.01 -4.56 1.61
N VAL A 94 -14.86 -4.58 2.64
CA VAL A 94 -15.92 -5.60 2.78
C VAL A 94 -16.90 -5.51 1.62
N MET A 95 -17.35 -4.29 1.27
CA MET A 95 -18.26 -4.08 0.13
C MET A 95 -17.63 -4.46 -1.22
N TYR A 96 -16.30 -4.39 -1.33
CA TYR A 96 -15.56 -4.86 -2.51
C TYR A 96 -15.30 -6.36 -2.51
N ASN A 97 -15.78 -7.07 -1.49
CA ASN A 97 -15.59 -8.51 -1.32
C ASN A 97 -14.11 -8.92 -1.24
N ALA A 98 -13.26 -8.01 -0.72
CA ALA A 98 -11.85 -8.27 -0.50
C ALA A 98 -11.65 -9.21 0.70
N LYS A 99 -10.76 -10.20 0.57
CA LYS A 99 -10.37 -11.05 1.70
C LYS A 99 -9.45 -10.28 2.64
N VAL A 100 -9.72 -10.42 3.94
CA VAL A 100 -8.93 -9.82 5.03
C VAL A 100 -7.45 -10.18 4.90
N ASP A 101 -7.13 -11.43 4.56
CA ASP A 101 -5.76 -11.91 4.43
C ASP A 101 -4.97 -11.23 3.29
N TYR A 102 -5.65 -10.70 2.27
CA TYR A 102 -4.99 -10.03 1.16
C TYR A 102 -4.50 -8.62 1.51
N ILE A 103 -5.01 -8.02 2.59
CA ILE A 103 -4.57 -6.69 3.05
C ILE A 103 -3.10 -6.74 3.49
N ASP A 104 -2.67 -7.83 4.15
CA ASP A 104 -1.30 -7.99 4.64
C ASP A 104 -0.27 -8.16 3.51
N LEU A 105 -0.71 -8.50 2.30
CA LEU A 105 0.18 -8.69 1.15
C LEU A 105 0.71 -7.37 0.59
N ILE A 106 0.02 -6.25 0.82
CA ILE A 106 0.35 -4.96 0.18
C ILE A 106 1.69 -4.39 0.65
N GLY A 107 1.97 -4.47 1.96
CA GLY A 107 3.19 -3.93 2.58
C GLY A 107 4.48 -4.54 2.00
N PRO A 108 4.64 -5.87 2.00
CA PRO A 108 5.82 -6.52 1.42
C PRO A 108 6.03 -6.20 -0.07
N GLN A 109 4.95 -6.08 -0.85
CA GLN A 109 5.06 -5.68 -2.26
C GLN A 109 5.49 -4.22 -2.42
N PHE A 110 5.02 -3.34 -1.53
CA PHE A 110 5.44 -1.94 -1.52
C PHE A 110 6.95 -1.82 -1.26
N ILE A 111 7.40 -2.39 -0.15
CA ILE A 111 8.79 -2.35 0.33
C ILE A 111 9.73 -2.84 -0.77
N TRP A 112 9.43 -3.98 -1.38
CA TRP A 112 10.22 -4.51 -2.49
C TRP A 112 10.27 -3.57 -3.69
N ALA A 113 9.16 -2.89 -4.03
CA ALA A 113 9.12 -1.99 -5.17
C ALA A 113 9.93 -0.71 -4.94
N ILE A 114 9.98 -0.20 -3.70
CA ILE A 114 10.68 1.05 -3.38
C ILE A 114 12.17 0.85 -3.04
N GLN A 115 12.55 -0.33 -2.53
CA GLN A 115 13.92 -0.61 -2.10
C GLN A 115 14.97 -0.31 -3.20
N PRO A 116 14.82 -0.79 -4.45
CA PRO A 116 15.77 -0.47 -5.52
C PRO A 116 15.81 1.02 -5.89
N ALA A 117 14.73 1.76 -5.65
CA ALA A 117 14.65 3.18 -5.98
C ALA A 117 15.42 4.06 -4.98
N LEU A 118 15.56 3.60 -3.74
CA LEU A 118 16.24 4.30 -2.66
C LEU A 118 17.76 4.05 -2.65
N LYS A 119 18.24 2.96 -3.27
CA LYS A 119 19.67 2.64 -3.44
C LYS A 119 20.46 2.84 -2.14
N GLU A 120 21.40 3.79 -2.12
CA GLU A 120 22.29 4.10 -0.99
C GLU A 120 21.55 4.66 0.24
N GLN A 121 20.32 5.13 0.07
CA GLN A 121 19.47 5.61 1.17
C GLN A 121 18.69 4.47 1.83
N TRP A 122 18.68 3.27 1.25
CA TRP A 122 18.06 2.11 1.89
C TRP A 122 18.93 1.59 3.03
N ASN A 123 18.34 1.48 4.20
CA ASN A 123 18.94 0.82 5.34
C ASN A 123 17.86 0.07 6.15
N ARG A 124 18.29 -0.61 7.21
CA ARG A 124 17.39 -1.41 8.06
C ARG A 124 16.32 -0.57 8.75
N GLU A 125 16.65 0.64 9.21
CA GLU A 125 15.71 1.54 9.91
C GLU A 125 14.59 1.98 8.96
N VAL A 126 14.95 2.31 7.71
CA VAL A 126 13.97 2.64 6.64
C VAL A 126 13.04 1.47 6.35
N GLU A 127 13.58 0.25 6.24
CA GLU A 127 12.79 -0.96 6.00
C GLU A 127 11.82 -1.23 7.17
N GLU A 128 12.30 -1.13 8.40
CA GLU A 128 11.50 -1.30 9.62
C GLU A 128 10.39 -0.25 9.70
N ALA A 129 10.69 1.02 9.44
CA ALA A 129 9.70 2.10 9.49
C ALA A 129 8.59 1.94 8.43
N TRP A 130 8.92 1.52 7.21
CA TRP A 130 7.91 1.18 6.20
C TRP A 130 7.09 -0.06 6.60
N SER A 131 7.75 -1.09 7.14
CA SER A 131 7.08 -2.31 7.62
C SER A 131 6.05 -1.98 8.70
N ASP A 132 6.42 -1.14 9.67
CA ASP A 132 5.55 -0.79 10.78
C ASP A 132 4.37 0.10 10.35
N LEU A 133 4.60 1.03 9.41
CA LEU A 133 3.52 1.79 8.78
C LEU A 133 2.50 0.86 8.10
N PHE A 134 2.95 -0.08 7.27
CA PHE A 134 2.03 -0.99 6.59
C PHE A 134 1.34 -1.97 7.56
N LYS A 135 2.00 -2.43 8.62
CA LYS A 135 1.35 -3.20 9.68
C LYS A 135 0.23 -2.40 10.34
N LEU A 136 0.47 -1.13 10.69
CA LEU A 136 -0.55 -0.25 11.26
C LEU A 136 -1.74 -0.09 10.30
N ILE A 137 -1.47 0.19 9.02
CA ILE A 137 -2.51 0.34 7.99
C ILE A 137 -3.34 -0.95 7.90
N SER A 138 -2.68 -2.09 7.75
CA SER A 138 -3.36 -3.38 7.62
C SER A 138 -4.17 -3.71 8.87
N GLN A 139 -3.62 -3.52 10.07
CA GLN A 139 -4.33 -3.77 11.31
C GLN A 139 -5.62 -2.96 11.41
N LEU A 140 -5.55 -1.65 11.18
CA LEU A 140 -6.70 -0.74 11.27
C LEU A 140 -7.76 -0.98 10.20
N MET A 141 -7.35 -1.39 9.00
CA MET A 141 -8.31 -1.81 7.98
C MET A 141 -9.00 -3.13 8.37
N LYS A 142 -8.22 -4.12 8.82
CA LYS A 142 -8.72 -5.46 9.18
C LYS A 142 -9.68 -5.41 10.36
N THR A 143 -9.46 -4.53 11.35
CA THR A 143 -10.41 -4.35 12.47
C THR A 143 -11.77 -3.83 12.03
N ALA A 144 -11.86 -3.17 10.88
CA ALA A 144 -13.11 -2.70 10.29
C ALA A 144 -13.70 -3.66 9.25
N MET A 145 -12.93 -4.67 8.82
CA MET A 145 -13.39 -5.69 7.88
C MET A 145 -14.13 -6.82 8.60
N THR A 146 -15.23 -6.49 9.26
CA THR A 146 -16.13 -7.46 9.89
C THR A 146 -17.16 -7.95 8.88
N PHE A 147 -17.37 -9.28 8.80
CA PHE A 147 -18.37 -9.92 7.94
C PHE A 147 -19.63 -10.29 8.73
#